data_AF-A0A7X7NH18-F1
#
_entry.id   AF-A0A7X7NH18-F1
#
_cell.length_a   1.000
_cell.length_b   1.000
_cell.length_c   1.000
_cell.angle_alpha   90.00
_cell.angle_beta   90.00
_cell.angle_gamma   90.00
#
_symmetry.space_group_name_H-M   'P 1'
#
loop_
_entity.id
_entity.type
_entity.pdbx_description
1 polymer ?
#
loop_
_entity_poly.entity_id
_entity_poly.type
_entity_poly.pdbx_seq_one_letter_code
_entity_poly.pdbx_strand_id
1 'polypeptide(L)'
;MKNAFTISVLAVFLTAVSCKLVTENEGDTQGIRGFKLAANEVSGWTESSYFEFNTSNCFSDAGLNGGAKDFTDNGMIEGFRQKMVSSDYLADIIITDFGSNSNSTKMFNFKSSTSDDGQKVGNYAETVAFMDENLSGVNAYAHFGKYYFIVQLSGYSIKADARSTAASFLELYENKTASNE
;
A
#
# COMPACT_ATOMS: atom_id res chain seq x y z
N MET A 1 49.96 8.82 -43.88
CA MET A 1 48.56 9.31 -43.84
C MET A 1 47.91 8.75 -42.59
N LYS A 2 47.48 9.65 -41.70
CA LYS A 2 46.72 9.35 -40.47
C LYS A 2 45.26 9.09 -40.86
N ASN A 3 44.62 8.12 -40.20
CA ASN A 3 43.19 8.01 -39.90
C ASN A 3 43.13 6.95 -38.75
N ALA A 4 43.25 7.34 -37.48
CA ALA A 4 42.17 7.78 -36.56
C ALA A 4 41.10 6.68 -36.38
N PHE A 5 41.14 5.97 -35.23
CA PHE A 5 40.16 6.03 -34.12
C PHE A 5 38.80 5.39 -34.52
N THR A 6 38.22 4.39 -33.83
CA THR A 6 37.96 4.33 -32.38
C THR A 6 37.54 2.90 -32.01
N ILE A 7 38.03 2.40 -30.87
CA ILE A 7 37.51 1.23 -30.15
C ILE A 7 36.21 1.67 -29.47
N SER A 8 35.08 1.03 -29.76
CA SER A 8 33.86 1.18 -28.97
C SER A 8 33.45 -0.16 -28.39
N VAL A 9 34.02 -0.43 -27.21
CA VAL A 9 33.45 -1.29 -26.17
C VAL A 9 32.11 -0.68 -25.80
N LEU A 10 31.01 -1.39 -26.04
CA LEU A 10 29.72 -1.07 -25.42
C LEU A 10 29.36 -2.20 -24.46
N ALA A 11 30.10 -2.22 -23.35
CA ALA A 11 29.62 -2.77 -22.10
C ALA A 11 28.91 -1.65 -21.33
N VAL A 12 27.96 -2.04 -20.48
CA VAL A 12 27.26 -1.20 -19.47
C VAL A 12 26.18 -0.30 -20.13
N PHE A 13 24.87 -0.48 -19.90
CA PHE A 13 24.19 -0.57 -18.62
C PHE A 13 22.98 -1.51 -18.70
N LEU A 14 23.10 -2.72 -18.15
CA LEU A 14 22.00 -3.24 -17.35
C LEU A 14 22.01 -2.37 -16.09
N THR A 15 21.23 -1.29 -16.07
CA THR A 15 20.69 -0.81 -14.79
C THR A 15 19.73 -1.90 -14.34
N ALA A 16 20.30 -2.98 -13.81
CA ALA A 16 19.66 -3.70 -12.72
C ALA A 16 19.12 -2.60 -11.81
N VAL A 17 17.80 -2.62 -11.62
CA VAL A 17 17.15 -1.83 -10.60
C VAL A 17 17.72 -2.38 -9.29
N SER A 18 18.92 -1.93 -8.94
CA SER A 18 19.49 -2.09 -7.62
C SER A 18 18.68 -1.12 -6.76
N CYS A 19 17.43 -1.53 -6.53
CA CYS A 19 16.72 -1.22 -5.31
C CYS A 19 17.68 -1.70 -4.23
N LYS A 20 18.55 -0.79 -3.78
CA LYS A 20 19.41 -1.04 -2.64
C LYS A 20 18.39 -1.25 -1.53
N LEU A 21 18.25 -2.51 -1.10
CA LEU A 21 17.57 -2.87 0.12
C LEU A 21 18.09 -1.90 1.18
N VAL A 22 17.26 -0.95 1.57
CA VAL A 22 17.43 -0.28 2.84
C VAL A 22 17.01 -1.36 3.83
N THR A 23 17.95 -2.23 4.18
CA THR A 23 17.86 -2.91 5.47
C THR A 23 17.87 -1.78 6.47
N GLU A 24 16.68 -1.43 6.97
CA GLU A 24 16.55 -0.45 8.04
C GLU A 24 17.53 -0.86 9.14
N ASN A 25 18.49 0.03 9.43
CA ASN A 25 19.19 -0.01 10.70
C ASN A 25 18.10 0.00 11.78
N GLU A 26 18.31 -0.76 12.86
CA GLU A 26 17.42 -0.94 14.03
C GLU A 26 17.10 0.37 14.78
N GLY A 27 16.59 1.38 14.08
CA GLY A 27 16.47 2.76 14.53
C GLY A 27 15.57 3.64 13.66
N ASP A 28 15.21 3.26 12.42
CA ASP A 28 14.28 4.03 11.57
C ASP A 28 12.81 3.61 11.73
N THR A 29 12.46 3.24 12.96
CA THR A 29 11.14 2.71 13.34
C THR A 29 10.00 3.73 13.33
N GLN A 30 10.19 4.93 12.77
CA GLN A 30 9.18 5.99 12.76
C GLN A 30 8.32 6.02 11.49
N GLY A 31 8.84 5.54 10.35
CA GLY A 31 8.19 5.72 9.06
C GLY A 31 6.82 5.04 8.94
N ILE A 32 6.73 3.73 9.19
CA ILE A 32 5.46 3.00 9.02
C ILE A 32 4.63 2.90 10.32
N ARG A 33 5.29 2.87 11.49
CA ARG A 33 4.59 2.96 12.79
C ARG A 33 3.78 4.25 12.95
N GLY A 34 4.17 5.33 12.28
CA GLY A 34 3.40 6.57 12.23
C GLY A 34 2.00 6.41 11.61
N PHE A 35 1.78 5.37 10.80
CA PHE A 35 0.48 5.05 10.21
C PHE A 35 -0.37 4.11 11.07
N LYS A 36 0.14 3.65 12.21
CA LYS A 36 -0.69 2.95 13.19
C LYS A 36 -1.85 3.85 13.58
N LEU A 37 -3.05 3.27 13.54
CA LEU A 37 -4.26 3.99 13.89
C LEU A 37 -4.50 3.90 15.39
N ALA A 38 -4.74 5.04 16.03
CA ALA A 38 -5.31 5.06 17.36
C ALA A 38 -6.83 4.86 17.31
N ALA A 39 -7.42 4.56 18.46
CA ALA A 39 -8.85 4.34 18.57
C ALA A 39 -9.66 5.54 18.12
N ASN A 40 -10.63 5.30 17.23
CA ASN A 40 -11.55 6.30 16.67
C ASN A 40 -10.88 7.36 15.76
N GLU A 41 -9.68 7.11 15.22
CA GLU A 41 -9.07 8.05 14.27
C GLU A 41 -9.77 8.06 12.91
N VAL A 42 -10.36 6.93 12.51
CA VAL A 42 -11.11 6.82 11.26
C VAL A 42 -12.57 7.14 11.53
N SER A 43 -13.11 8.12 10.79
CA SER A 43 -14.51 8.52 10.90
C SER A 43 -15.45 7.32 10.70
N GLY A 44 -16.31 7.05 11.69
CA GLY A 44 -17.26 5.94 11.67
C GLY A 44 -16.67 4.57 12.03
N TRP A 45 -15.40 4.50 12.43
CA TRP A 45 -14.72 3.25 12.78
C TRP A 45 -14.12 3.29 14.18
N THR A 46 -14.57 2.36 15.02
CA THR A 46 -13.98 2.08 16.33
C THR A 46 -13.52 0.63 16.31
N GLU A 47 -12.23 0.37 16.51
CA GLU A 47 -11.68 -0.98 16.53
C GLU A 47 -11.90 -1.69 17.88
N SER A 48 -12.12 -2.99 17.81
CA SER A 48 -12.30 -3.91 18.96
C SER A 48 -11.10 -4.83 19.16
N SER A 49 -10.35 -5.09 18.09
CA SER A 49 -9.15 -5.92 18.10
C SER A 49 -8.19 -5.46 17.01
N TYR A 50 -6.91 -5.72 17.23
CA TYR A 50 -5.83 -5.28 16.37
C TYR A 50 -4.76 -6.39 16.23
N PHE A 51 -4.27 -6.61 15.01
CA PHE A 51 -3.22 -7.57 14.70
C PHE A 51 -2.21 -6.94 13.73
N GLU A 52 -0.91 -7.03 14.02
CA GLU A 52 0.15 -6.46 13.17
C GLU A 52 0.70 -7.50 12.19
N PHE A 53 0.72 -7.13 10.92
CA PHE A 53 1.41 -7.83 9.87
C PHE A 53 2.85 -7.34 9.76
N ASN A 54 3.77 -8.28 9.60
CA ASN A 54 5.14 -8.05 9.17
C ASN A 54 5.52 -9.14 8.16
N THR A 55 6.71 -9.01 7.58
CA THR A 55 7.20 -9.97 6.59
C THR A 55 7.19 -11.42 7.09
N SER A 56 7.36 -11.69 8.38
CA SER A 56 7.38 -13.07 8.91
C SER A 56 6.00 -13.72 9.07
N ASN A 57 4.93 -12.94 9.24
CA ASN A 57 3.57 -13.45 9.52
C ASN A 57 2.54 -13.11 8.42
N CYS A 58 2.95 -12.40 7.38
CA CYS A 58 2.13 -12.00 6.21
C CYS A 58 1.75 -13.17 5.28
N PHE A 59 2.40 -14.35 5.39
CA PHE A 59 2.30 -15.41 4.37
C PHE A 59 1.24 -16.50 4.59
N SER A 60 0.92 -16.89 5.82
CA SER A 60 0.01 -18.02 6.11
C SER A 60 -1.10 -17.70 7.10
N ASP A 61 -0.78 -16.94 8.15
CA ASP A 61 -1.68 -16.77 9.30
C ASP A 61 -2.56 -15.50 9.16
N ALA A 62 -2.12 -14.58 8.30
CA ALA A 62 -2.82 -13.34 7.99
C ALA A 62 -3.99 -13.51 7.00
N GLY A 63 -4.05 -14.61 6.24
CA GLY A 63 -5.04 -14.80 5.17
C GLY A 63 -4.75 -14.02 3.88
N LEU A 64 -3.58 -13.40 3.75
CA LEU A 64 -3.09 -12.72 2.54
C LEU A 64 -2.52 -13.74 1.54
N ASN A 65 -3.35 -14.71 1.15
CA ASN A 65 -2.94 -15.82 0.29
C ASN A 65 -2.50 -15.31 -1.10
N GLY A 66 -1.20 -15.46 -1.43
CA GLY A 66 -0.64 -15.28 -2.77
C GLY A 66 -0.09 -13.90 -3.13
N GLY A 67 -0.47 -12.83 -2.42
CA GLY A 67 0.01 -11.46 -2.71
C GLY A 67 1.31 -11.06 -2.00
N ALA A 68 1.67 -11.77 -0.92
CA ALA A 68 2.78 -11.40 -0.03
C ALA A 68 4.15 -11.29 -0.74
N LYS A 69 4.38 -12.10 -1.80
CA LYS A 69 5.66 -12.09 -2.53
C LYS A 69 5.90 -10.79 -3.30
N ASP A 70 4.86 -10.23 -3.92
CA ASP A 70 4.96 -8.97 -4.68
C ASP A 70 5.31 -7.80 -3.78
N PHE A 71 4.92 -7.88 -2.51
CA PHE A 71 5.19 -6.86 -1.50
C PHE A 71 6.57 -7.05 -0.85
N THR A 72 6.97 -8.28 -0.48
CA THR A 72 8.28 -8.52 0.16
C THR A 72 9.47 -8.31 -0.75
N ASP A 73 9.30 -8.52 -2.05
CA ASP A 73 10.39 -8.32 -3.03
C ASP A 73 10.61 -6.83 -3.36
N ASN A 74 9.65 -5.94 -3.05
CA ASN A 74 9.63 -4.55 -3.53
C ASN A 74 9.56 -3.46 -2.46
N GLY A 75 9.39 -3.79 -1.18
CA GLY A 75 9.38 -2.81 -0.10
C GLY A 75 9.04 -3.44 1.25
N MET A 76 9.37 -2.76 2.34
CA MET A 76 8.99 -3.22 3.66
C MET A 76 7.46 -3.29 3.78
N ILE A 77 6.95 -4.43 4.22
CA ILE A 77 5.54 -4.61 4.56
C ILE A 77 5.39 -4.40 6.06
N GLU A 78 4.74 -3.31 6.44
CA GLU A 78 4.00 -3.31 7.70
C GLU A 78 2.52 -3.10 7.37
N GLY A 79 1.68 -3.84 8.07
CA GLY A 79 0.25 -3.73 7.92
C GLY A 79 -0.43 -4.08 9.23
N PHE A 80 -1.73 -3.93 9.25
CA PHE A 80 -2.51 -4.34 10.41
C PHE A 80 -3.94 -4.69 10.02
N ARG A 81 -4.50 -5.63 10.78
CA ARG A 81 -5.93 -5.97 10.74
C ARG A 81 -6.64 -5.33 11.91
N GLN A 82 -7.76 -4.69 11.63
CA GLN A 82 -8.69 -4.18 12.62
C GLN A 82 -10.06 -4.82 12.45
N LYS A 83 -10.74 -5.10 13.57
CA LYS A 83 -12.15 -5.48 13.58
C LYS A 83 -12.98 -4.35 14.19
N MET A 84 -14.04 -3.91 13.53
CA MET A 84 -14.91 -2.87 14.08
C MET A 84 -15.75 -3.38 15.25
N VAL A 85 -15.94 -2.54 16.27
CA VAL A 85 -16.78 -2.83 17.45
C VAL A 85 -18.19 -3.20 17.01
N SER A 86 -18.72 -4.27 17.63
CA SER A 86 -20.10 -4.72 17.46
C SER A 86 -20.54 -4.97 16.02
N SER A 87 -19.61 -5.27 15.12
CA SER A 87 -19.88 -5.71 13.75
C SER A 87 -18.92 -6.81 13.33
N ASP A 88 -19.16 -7.42 12.17
CA ASP A 88 -18.23 -8.34 11.52
C ASP A 88 -17.32 -7.65 10.51
N TYR A 89 -17.27 -6.32 10.52
CA TYR A 89 -16.47 -5.57 9.56
C TYR A 89 -14.99 -5.67 9.93
N LEU A 90 -14.20 -6.05 8.94
CA LEU A 90 -12.75 -6.18 9.03
C LEU A 90 -12.10 -5.19 8.07
N ALA A 91 -11.01 -4.60 8.52
CA ALA A 91 -10.13 -3.77 7.72
C ALA A 91 -8.72 -4.34 7.78
N ASP A 92 -8.23 -4.85 6.65
CA ASP A 92 -6.83 -5.21 6.48
C ASP A 92 -6.13 -4.07 5.76
N ILE A 93 -5.21 -3.42 6.46
CA ILE A 93 -4.41 -2.34 5.93
C ILE A 93 -3.01 -2.85 5.67
N ILE A 94 -2.52 -2.63 4.45
CA ILE A 94 -1.15 -2.92 4.03
C ILE A 94 -0.52 -1.62 3.58
N ILE A 95 0.66 -1.32 4.11
CA ILE A 95 1.40 -0.10 3.82
C ILE A 95 2.78 -0.52 3.32
N THR A 96 3.23 0.10 2.23
CA THR A 96 4.54 -0.16 1.65
C THR A 96 5.25 1.16 1.38
N ASP A 97 6.44 1.32 1.95
CA ASP A 97 7.35 2.41 1.62
C ASP A 97 8.21 2.01 0.42
N PHE A 98 8.04 2.72 -0.69
CA PHE A 98 8.77 2.51 -1.94
C PHE A 98 9.99 3.43 -2.11
N GLY A 99 10.31 4.22 -1.07
CA GLY A 99 11.44 5.15 -0.98
C GLY A 99 11.31 6.42 -1.83
N SER A 100 10.40 6.45 -2.81
CA SER A 100 10.13 7.65 -3.63
C SER A 100 8.73 7.63 -4.22
N ASN A 101 8.18 8.83 -4.48
CA ASN A 101 6.88 8.99 -5.15
C ASN A 101 6.84 8.34 -6.55
N SER A 102 7.97 8.34 -7.27
CA SER A 102 8.04 7.68 -8.58
C SER A 102 7.82 6.17 -8.48
N ASN A 103 8.33 5.53 -7.42
CA ASN A 103 8.22 4.09 -7.25
C ASN A 103 6.84 3.68 -6.73
N SER A 104 6.26 4.40 -5.77
CA SER A 104 4.89 4.17 -5.31
C SER A 104 3.88 4.36 -6.44
N THR A 105 4.04 5.41 -7.27
CA THR A 105 3.21 5.64 -8.46
C THR A 105 3.33 4.49 -9.47
N LYS A 106 4.53 3.91 -9.68
CA LYS A 106 4.71 2.75 -10.57
C LYS A 106 3.95 1.53 -10.07
N MET A 107 4.01 1.24 -8.77
CA MET A 107 3.26 0.13 -8.17
C MET A 107 1.75 0.36 -8.31
N PHE A 108 1.29 1.59 -8.01
CA PHE A 108 -0.11 1.97 -8.17
C PHE A 108 -0.60 1.77 -9.61
N ASN A 109 0.17 2.25 -10.60
CA ASN A 109 -0.18 2.10 -12.01
C ASN A 109 -0.18 0.64 -12.47
N PHE A 110 0.74 -0.19 -11.97
CA PHE A 110 0.74 -1.63 -12.22
C PHE A 110 -0.51 -2.31 -11.64
N LYS A 111 -0.91 -1.95 -10.42
CA LYS A 111 -2.11 -2.51 -9.80
C LYS A 111 -3.40 -2.01 -10.48
N SER A 112 -3.43 -0.74 -10.89
CA SER A 112 -4.54 -0.15 -11.65
C SER A 112 -4.70 -0.83 -13.02
N SER A 113 -3.61 -1.09 -13.75
CA SER A 113 -3.68 -1.74 -15.07
C SER A 113 -4.05 -3.22 -15.06
N THR A 114 -3.99 -3.85 -13.89
CA THR A 114 -4.37 -5.25 -13.67
C THR A 114 -5.73 -5.38 -12.96
N SER A 115 -6.42 -4.27 -12.70
CA SER A 115 -7.78 -4.25 -12.16
C SER A 115 -8.76 -3.99 -13.29
N ASP A 116 -9.64 -4.96 -13.56
CA ASP A 116 -10.59 -4.88 -14.68
C ASP A 116 -11.76 -3.91 -14.39
N ASP A 117 -12.08 -3.66 -13.12
CA ASP A 117 -13.28 -2.91 -12.68
C ASP A 117 -12.94 -1.79 -11.67
N GLY A 118 -11.81 -1.11 -11.86
CA GLY A 118 -11.40 0.00 -10.99
C GLY A 118 -12.43 1.15 -10.95
N GLN A 119 -12.79 1.59 -9.74
CA GLN A 119 -13.72 2.68 -9.48
C GLN A 119 -13.06 3.77 -8.63
N LYS A 120 -13.53 5.01 -8.78
CA LYS A 120 -13.08 6.15 -7.96
C LYS A 120 -13.38 5.96 -6.46
N VAL A 121 -12.41 6.23 -5.58
CA VAL A 121 -12.64 6.28 -4.12
C VAL A 121 -12.90 7.71 -3.67
N GLY A 122 -14.07 7.97 -3.09
CA GLY A 122 -14.43 9.30 -2.56
C GLY A 122 -14.21 10.43 -3.57
N ASN A 123 -13.43 11.45 -3.17
CA ASN A 123 -13.12 12.61 -4.01
C ASN A 123 -11.81 12.50 -4.79
N TYR A 124 -11.01 11.45 -4.58
CA TYR A 124 -9.70 11.27 -5.20
C TYR A 124 -9.76 11.09 -6.71
N ALA A 125 -8.80 11.67 -7.45
CA ALA A 125 -8.63 11.28 -8.85
C ALA A 125 -8.25 9.79 -8.94
N GLU A 126 -8.73 9.09 -9.97
CA GLU A 126 -8.43 7.66 -10.19
C GLU A 126 -6.93 7.39 -10.39
N THR A 127 -6.16 8.42 -10.76
CA THR A 127 -4.69 8.37 -10.83
C THR A 127 -3.99 8.43 -9.47
N VAL A 128 -4.74 8.64 -8.38
CA VAL A 128 -4.24 8.75 -6.99
C VAL A 128 -4.80 7.62 -6.15
N ALA A 129 -6.11 7.35 -6.27
CA ALA A 129 -6.76 6.25 -5.58
C ALA A 129 -7.86 5.63 -6.43
N PHE A 130 -7.96 4.31 -6.40
CA PHE A 130 -9.07 3.56 -6.99
C PHE A 130 -9.44 2.39 -6.07
N MET A 131 -10.62 1.83 -6.26
CA MET A 131 -11.07 0.62 -5.57
C MET A 131 -11.66 -0.38 -6.53
N ASP A 132 -11.58 -1.65 -6.17
CA ASP A 132 -12.41 -2.69 -6.76
C ASP A 132 -13.35 -3.29 -5.70
N GLU A 133 -14.46 -3.85 -6.17
CA GLU A 133 -15.40 -4.54 -5.30
C GLU A 133 -15.07 -6.03 -5.28
N ASN A 134 -15.15 -6.62 -4.09
CA ASN A 134 -15.08 -8.07 -3.92
C ASN A 134 -16.37 -8.57 -3.27
N LEU A 135 -16.60 -9.89 -3.19
CA LEU A 135 -17.86 -10.45 -2.69
C LEU A 135 -18.22 -9.96 -1.27
N SER A 136 -17.25 -9.73 -0.39
CA SER A 136 -17.48 -9.40 1.03
C SER A 136 -17.19 -7.94 1.43
N GLY A 137 -16.71 -7.09 0.51
CA GLY A 137 -16.54 -5.65 0.71
C GLY A 137 -15.85 -4.97 -0.48
N VAL A 138 -14.77 -4.23 -0.25
CA VAL A 138 -14.01 -3.48 -1.26
C VAL A 138 -12.51 -3.56 -0.97
N ASN A 139 -11.68 -3.48 -1.99
CA ASN A 139 -10.26 -3.17 -1.82
C ASN A 139 -10.01 -1.77 -2.38
N ALA A 140 -9.55 -0.86 -1.54
CA ALA A 140 -9.10 0.46 -1.97
C ALA A 140 -7.57 0.50 -2.03
N TYR A 141 -7.07 1.10 -3.10
CA TYR A 141 -5.66 1.25 -3.41
C TYR A 141 -5.36 2.74 -3.54
N ALA A 142 -4.25 3.19 -2.96
CA ALA A 142 -3.83 4.58 -3.08
C ALA A 142 -2.30 4.72 -3.04
N HIS A 143 -1.79 5.81 -3.59
CA HIS A 143 -0.41 6.23 -3.36
C HIS A 143 -0.37 7.68 -2.87
N PHE A 144 0.44 7.93 -1.84
CA PHE A 144 0.67 9.25 -1.28
C PHE A 144 2.17 9.38 -0.99
N GLY A 145 2.85 10.31 -1.65
CA GLY A 145 4.30 10.47 -1.53
C GLY A 145 5.02 9.15 -1.83
N LYS A 146 5.99 8.76 -1.00
CA LYS A 146 6.72 7.48 -1.15
C LYS A 146 5.93 6.23 -0.76
N TYR A 147 4.70 6.38 -0.26
CA TYR A 147 3.91 5.27 0.29
C TYR A 147 2.84 4.77 -0.67
N TYR A 148 2.57 3.48 -0.58
CA TYR A 148 1.47 2.80 -1.26
C TYR A 148 0.61 2.09 -0.22
N PHE A 149 -0.71 2.21 -0.36
CA PHE A 149 -1.69 1.72 0.60
C PHE A 149 -2.65 0.74 -0.06
N ILE A 150 -2.97 -0.33 0.66
CA ILE A 150 -4.11 -1.20 0.38
C ILE A 150 -4.99 -1.21 1.62
N VAL A 151 -6.27 -0.88 1.46
CA VAL A 151 -7.29 -0.99 2.49
C VAL A 151 -8.33 -2.01 2.01
N GLN A 152 -8.29 -3.22 2.56
CA GLN A 152 -9.24 -4.26 2.25
C GLN A 152 -10.32 -4.28 3.32
N LEU A 153 -11.53 -3.90 2.93
CA LEU A 153 -12.70 -3.94 3.78
C LEU A 153 -13.51 -5.18 3.47
N SER A 154 -13.90 -5.92 4.50
CA SER A 154 -14.76 -7.10 4.36
C SER A 154 -15.80 -7.19 5.49
N GLY A 155 -16.79 -8.06 5.31
CA GLY A 155 -17.90 -8.24 6.25
C GLY A 155 -19.08 -7.30 6.00
N TYR A 156 -19.01 -6.42 5.00
CA TYR A 156 -20.05 -5.43 4.70
C TYR A 156 -21.21 -6.07 3.93
N SER A 157 -22.42 -5.94 4.48
CA SER A 157 -23.67 -6.31 3.80
C SER A 157 -24.10 -5.27 2.75
N ILE A 158 -23.68 -4.01 2.90
CA ILE A 158 -23.97 -2.90 2.00
C ILE A 158 -22.65 -2.37 1.42
N LYS A 159 -22.48 -2.46 0.10
CA LYS A 159 -21.24 -2.02 -0.57
C LYS A 159 -20.99 -0.52 -0.47
N ALA A 160 -22.05 0.29 -0.51
CA ALA A 160 -21.93 1.75 -0.39
C ALA A 160 -21.27 2.18 0.93
N ASP A 161 -21.56 1.46 2.02
CA ASP A 161 -20.95 1.70 3.34
C ASP A 161 -19.46 1.36 3.29
N ALA A 162 -19.09 0.22 2.69
CA ALA A 162 -17.69 -0.18 2.50
C ALA A 162 -16.92 0.87 1.68
N ARG A 163 -17.49 1.38 0.60
CA ARG A 163 -16.87 2.44 -0.23
C ARG A 163 -16.66 3.74 0.57
N SER A 164 -17.65 4.13 1.37
CA SER A 164 -17.56 5.34 2.20
C SER A 164 -16.50 5.18 3.29
N THR A 165 -16.46 4.03 3.96
CA THR A 165 -15.42 3.73 4.95
C THR A 165 -14.03 3.71 4.31
N ALA A 166 -13.87 3.09 3.13
CA ALA A 166 -12.60 3.09 2.41
C ALA A 166 -12.08 4.51 2.16
N ALA A 167 -12.96 5.43 1.75
CA ALA A 167 -12.60 6.83 1.57
C ALA A 167 -12.10 7.47 2.88
N SER A 168 -12.76 7.23 4.02
CA SER A 168 -12.33 7.72 5.34
C SER A 168 -10.94 7.22 5.74
N PHE A 169 -10.63 5.94 5.46
CA PHE A 169 -9.30 5.40 5.72
C PHE A 169 -8.24 6.09 4.84
N LEU A 170 -8.51 6.25 3.54
CA LEU A 170 -7.56 6.91 2.63
C LEU A 170 -7.32 8.38 3.00
N GLU A 171 -8.36 9.11 3.39
CA GLU A 171 -8.25 10.50 3.88
C GLU A 171 -7.36 10.59 5.11
N LEU A 172 -7.50 9.66 6.05
CA LEU A 172 -6.62 9.61 7.21
C LEU A 172 -5.17 9.33 6.81
N TYR A 173 -4.93 8.40 5.88
CA TYR A 173 -3.58 8.05 5.44
C TYR A 173 -2.90 9.18 4.66
N GLU A 174 -3.62 9.87 3.78
CA GLU A 174 -3.11 11.06 3.09
C GLU A 174 -2.63 12.11 4.11
N ASN A 175 -3.44 12.39 5.12
CA ASN A 175 -3.11 13.34 6.19
C ASN A 175 -1.88 12.89 7.01
N LYS A 176 -1.78 11.59 7.31
CA LYS A 176 -0.61 11.04 8.01
C LYS A 176 0.65 11.09 7.12
N THR A 177 0.55 10.87 5.81
CA THR A 177 1.70 11.02 4.91
C THR A 177 2.23 12.45 4.92
N ALA A 178 1.35 13.44 4.80
CA ALA A 178 1.73 14.85 4.83
C ALA A 178 2.39 15.30 6.16
N SER A 179 2.15 14.55 7.25
CA SER A 179 2.73 14.81 8.57
C SER A 179 4.08 14.12 8.81
N ASN A 180 4.46 13.17 7.94
CA ASN A 180 5.69 12.37 8.02
C ASN A 180 6.72 12.76 6.94
N GLU A 181 6.45 13.78 6.13
CA GLU A 181 7.38 14.42 5.19
C GLU A 181 7.99 15.71 5.77
#